data_AF-A0A2M9KPX3-F1
#
_entry.id   AF-A0A2M9KPX3-F1
#
_cell.length_a   1.000
_cell.length_b   1.000
_cell.length_c   1.000
_cell.angle_alpha   90.00
_cell.angle_beta   90.00
_cell.angle_gamma   90.00
#
_symmetry.space_group_name_H-M   'P 1'
#
loop_
_entity.id
_entity.type
_entity.pdbx_description
1 polymer ?
#
loop_
_entity_poly.entity_id
_entity_poly.type
_entity_poly.pdbx_seq_one_letter_code
_entity_poly.pdbx_strand_id
1 'polypeptide(L)'
;MRAWALFLAVVGAAGVAGLRQRIIRPAADPVTTPVPLVPTEWQPPNPFDAPLPAQAYTGAPSTGDELENLLRLELFQDGQPISLQQQREYLLRWAALRDRLAVRAFGTDDDLRLEILRAANGAAKQLQVFDQVWETTTGPRGPRAAEWDLPGGSRAYVRQEYALHATTRRNTP
;
A
#
# COMPACT_ATOMS: atom_id res chain seq x y z
N MET A 1 29.47 8.42 6.93
CA MET A 1 28.12 8.97 6.70
C MET A 1 27.82 9.06 5.20
N ARG A 2 27.69 7.92 4.49
CA ARG A 2 27.45 7.87 3.02
C ARG A 2 26.72 6.58 2.59
N ALA A 3 25.72 6.11 3.34
CA ALA A 3 25.00 4.87 3.02
C ALA A 3 23.55 5.07 2.52
N TRP A 4 22.99 6.28 2.64
CA TRP A 4 21.57 6.52 2.34
C TRP A 4 21.27 6.86 0.87
N ALA A 5 22.25 7.29 0.09
CA ALA A 5 22.03 7.73 -1.29
C ALA A 5 21.81 6.56 -2.29
N LEU A 6 22.10 5.32 -1.91
CA LEU A 6 22.02 4.18 -2.84
C LEU A 6 20.69 3.41 -2.81
N PHE A 7 19.88 3.55 -1.75
CA PHE A 7 18.58 2.84 -1.67
C PHE A 7 17.42 3.63 -2.32
N LEU A 8 17.54 4.96 -2.45
CA LEU A 8 16.56 5.80 -3.14
C LEU A 8 16.86 5.97 -4.65
N ALA A 9 18.07 5.64 -5.12
CA ALA A 9 18.47 5.82 -6.52
C ALA A 9 17.81 4.82 -7.51
N VAL A 10 17.15 3.76 -7.03
CA VAL A 10 16.44 2.80 -7.89
C VAL A 10 14.95 3.15 -8.05
N VAL A 11 14.41 4.13 -7.32
CA VAL A 11 12.96 4.41 -7.27
C VAL A 11 12.54 5.65 -8.09
N GLY A 12 13.47 6.38 -8.72
CA GLY A 12 13.20 7.72 -9.25
C GLY A 12 12.97 7.90 -10.76
N ALA A 13 13.08 6.88 -11.63
CA ALA A 13 13.26 7.11 -13.07
C ALA A 13 12.18 6.55 -14.02
N ALA A 14 11.01 6.13 -13.54
CA ALA A 14 9.92 5.73 -14.43
C ALA A 14 8.61 6.39 -14.02
N GLY A 15 8.24 7.48 -14.73
CA GLY A 15 6.83 7.84 -14.87
C GLY A 15 6.38 9.27 -14.58
N VAL A 16 7.22 10.31 -14.74
CA VAL A 16 6.73 11.72 -14.59
C VAL A 16 6.95 12.60 -15.83
N ALA A 17 7.39 12.06 -16.96
CA ALA A 17 7.54 12.82 -18.19
C ALA A 17 6.51 12.38 -19.24
N GLY A 18 5.27 12.90 -19.16
CA GLY A 18 4.34 12.76 -20.28
C GLY A 18 2.85 12.81 -19.97
N LEU A 19 2.37 13.80 -19.21
CA LEU A 19 0.95 14.14 -19.29
C LEU A 19 0.71 15.61 -18.94
N ARG A 20 1.20 16.52 -19.79
CA ARG A 20 0.69 17.88 -19.84
C ARG A 20 -0.35 18.00 -20.95
N GLN A 21 -1.50 18.52 -20.55
CA GLN A 21 -2.57 19.10 -21.36
C GLN A 21 -3.50 18.12 -22.09
N ARG A 22 -4.69 17.90 -21.50
CA ARG A 22 -5.96 18.19 -22.18
C ARG A 22 -7.15 18.15 -21.23
N ILE A 23 -7.86 19.28 -21.22
CA ILE A 23 -9.29 19.47 -20.92
C ILE A 23 -9.67 19.59 -19.43
N ILE A 24 -9.73 20.83 -18.99
CA ILE A 24 -10.58 21.30 -17.90
C ILE A 24 -12.03 21.05 -18.30
N ARG A 25 -12.71 20.15 -17.61
CA ARG A 25 -14.18 20.12 -17.47
C ARG A 25 -14.48 20.36 -15.99
N PRO A 26 -15.44 21.22 -15.64
CA PRO A 26 -15.87 21.33 -14.25
C PRO A 26 -16.45 19.98 -13.82
N ALA A 27 -15.80 19.33 -12.87
CA ALA A 27 -16.33 18.12 -12.25
C ALA A 27 -17.54 18.52 -11.41
N ALA A 28 -18.69 17.91 -11.72
CA ALA A 28 -19.85 17.92 -10.84
C ALA A 28 -19.47 17.32 -9.48
N ASP A 29 -20.18 17.75 -8.43
CA ASP A 29 -19.96 17.35 -7.04
C ASP A 29 -19.75 15.83 -6.90
N PRO A 30 -18.73 15.36 -6.15
CA PRO A 30 -18.51 13.95 -5.96
C PRO A 30 -19.65 13.37 -5.14
N VAL A 31 -20.58 12.69 -5.80
CA VAL A 31 -21.52 11.78 -5.18
C VAL A 31 -20.70 10.74 -4.42
N THR A 32 -20.74 10.80 -3.09
CA THR A 32 -20.19 9.83 -2.14
C THR A 32 -21.01 8.55 -2.16
N THR A 33 -21.05 7.87 -3.30
CA THR A 33 -21.53 6.48 -3.36
C THR A 33 -20.43 5.56 -2.82
N PRO A 34 -20.69 4.74 -1.78
CA PRO A 34 -19.77 3.68 -1.40
C PRO A 34 -19.65 2.73 -2.59
N VAL A 35 -18.45 2.64 -3.15
CA VAL A 35 -18.13 1.73 -4.25
C VAL A 35 -18.38 0.30 -3.75
N PRO A 36 -19.20 -0.51 -4.45
CA PRO A 36 -19.47 -1.87 -4.02
C PRO A 36 -18.17 -2.67 -4.00
N LEU A 37 -17.90 -3.29 -2.85
CA LEU A 37 -16.88 -4.32 -2.71
C LEU A 37 -17.19 -5.42 -3.74
N VAL A 38 -16.17 -5.91 -4.44
CA VAL A 38 -16.27 -7.07 -5.34
C VAL A 38 -17.11 -8.17 -4.65
N PRO A 39 -18.15 -8.73 -5.30
CA PRO A 39 -18.96 -9.79 -4.71
C PRO A 39 -18.08 -10.93 -4.20
N THR A 40 -18.34 -11.40 -2.98
CA THR A 40 -17.55 -12.43 -2.27
C THR A 40 -17.37 -13.72 -3.09
N GLU A 41 -18.29 -14.00 -4.01
CA GLU A 41 -18.29 -15.16 -4.91
C GLU A 41 -17.19 -15.13 -5.99
N TRP A 42 -16.63 -13.96 -6.31
CA TRP A 42 -15.55 -13.80 -7.31
C TRP A 42 -14.17 -13.67 -6.67
N GLN A 43 -14.06 -13.85 -5.35
CA GLN A 43 -12.78 -13.87 -4.67
C GLN A 43 -12.16 -15.27 -4.80
N PRO A 44 -10.99 -15.41 -5.45
CA PRO A 44 -10.28 -16.69 -5.43
C PRO A 44 -10.03 -17.11 -3.97
N PRO A 45 -10.06 -18.41 -3.66
CA PRO A 45 -9.77 -18.90 -2.32
C PRO A 45 -8.46 -18.28 -1.87
N ASN A 46 -8.47 -17.63 -0.70
CA ASN A 46 -7.29 -16.96 -0.20
C ASN A 46 -6.27 -18.02 0.24
N PRO A 47 -5.21 -18.28 -0.54
CA PRO A 47 -4.31 -19.40 -0.26
C PRO A 47 -3.35 -19.09 0.89
N PHE A 48 -3.53 -17.95 1.57
CA PHE A 48 -2.56 -17.37 2.48
C PHE A 48 -3.05 -17.22 3.93
N ASP A 49 -4.32 -17.53 4.23
CA ASP A 49 -5.00 -17.21 5.50
C ASP A 49 -4.92 -15.73 5.94
N ALA A 50 -4.52 -14.83 5.04
CA ALA A 50 -4.49 -13.39 5.31
C ALA A 50 -5.90 -12.78 5.33
N PRO A 51 -6.11 -11.55 5.84
CA PRO A 51 -7.39 -10.87 5.65
C PRO A 51 -7.65 -10.58 4.16
N LEU A 52 -8.89 -10.73 3.71
CA LEU A 52 -9.32 -10.24 2.39
C LEU A 52 -9.20 -8.72 2.32
N PRO A 53 -9.09 -8.10 1.12
CA PRO A 53 -9.00 -6.63 1.00
C PRO A 53 -10.13 -5.90 1.74
N ALA A 54 -11.36 -6.40 1.60
CA ALA A 54 -12.54 -5.83 2.26
C ALA A 54 -12.38 -5.79 3.79
N GLN A 55 -11.80 -6.85 4.37
CA GLN A 55 -11.57 -6.99 5.80
C GLN A 55 -10.38 -6.12 6.25
N ALA A 56 -9.25 -6.23 5.55
CA ALA A 56 -8.01 -5.53 5.89
C ALA A 56 -8.17 -4.01 5.91
N TYR A 57 -8.93 -3.47 4.97
CA TYR A 57 -9.08 -2.03 4.77
C TYR A 57 -10.41 -1.48 5.29
N THR A 58 -11.11 -2.25 6.12
CA THR A 58 -12.30 -1.76 6.82
C THR A 58 -11.90 -0.55 7.68
N GLY A 59 -12.53 0.60 7.44
CA GLY A 59 -12.22 1.85 8.15
C GLY A 59 -10.92 2.54 7.73
N ALA A 60 -10.27 2.10 6.64
CA ALA A 60 -9.10 2.79 6.11
C ALA A 60 -9.47 4.20 5.60
N PRO A 61 -8.61 5.22 5.79
CA PRO A 61 -8.87 6.59 5.31
C PRO A 61 -9.14 6.66 3.81
N SER A 62 -9.75 7.74 3.33
CA SER A 62 -9.91 7.93 1.89
C SER A 62 -8.54 7.97 1.20
N THR A 63 -8.51 7.77 -0.12
CA THR A 63 -7.25 7.82 -0.88
C THR A 63 -6.56 9.18 -0.77
N GLY A 64 -7.34 10.27 -0.76
CA GLY A 64 -6.82 11.63 -0.60
C GLY A 64 -6.22 11.84 0.79
N ASP A 65 -6.97 11.52 1.84
CA ASP A 65 -6.51 11.68 3.23
C ASP A 65 -5.27 10.83 3.52
N GLU A 66 -5.22 9.61 2.98
CA GLU A 66 -4.06 8.72 3.15
C GLU A 66 -2.82 9.29 2.46
N LEU A 67 -2.96 9.83 1.25
CA LEU A 67 -1.85 10.48 0.53
C LEU A 67 -1.36 11.73 1.28
N GLU A 68 -2.26 12.57 1.77
CA GLU A 68 -1.90 13.75 2.57
C GLU A 68 -1.14 13.35 3.84
N ASN A 69 -1.57 12.30 4.53
CA ASN A 69 -0.88 11.78 5.71
C ASN A 69 0.51 11.23 5.39
N LEU A 70 0.66 10.55 4.25
CA LEU A 70 1.95 10.04 3.78
C LEU A 70 2.91 11.17 3.40
N LEU A 71 2.42 12.21 2.73
CA LEU A 71 3.22 13.40 2.42
C LEU A 71 3.67 14.13 3.69
N ARG A 72 2.80 14.25 4.70
CA ARG A 72 3.21 14.76 6.02
C ARG A 72 4.32 13.90 6.61
N LEU A 73 4.14 12.58 6.62
CA LEU A 73 5.15 11.65 7.13
C LEU A 73 6.48 11.79 6.41
N GLU A 74 6.50 12.13 5.11
CA GLU A 74 7.70 12.36 4.29
C GLU A 74 8.32 13.74 4.55
N LEU A 75 7.51 14.81 4.65
CA LEU A 75 7.98 16.16 4.93
C LEU A 75 8.57 16.31 6.33
N PHE A 76 8.04 15.61 7.33
CA PHE A 76 8.64 15.57 8.68
C PHE A 76 9.99 14.83 8.73
N GLN A 77 10.41 14.18 7.65
CA GLN A 77 11.70 13.48 7.56
C GLN A 77 12.82 14.39 7.06
N ASP A 78 12.51 15.60 6.60
CA ASP A 78 13.50 16.50 6.01
C ASP A 78 14.37 17.11 7.12
N GLY A 79 15.52 16.47 7.38
CA GLY A 79 16.56 16.95 8.30
C GLY A 79 16.59 16.33 9.70
N GLN A 80 15.70 15.40 10.03
CA GLN A 80 15.71 14.67 11.31
C GLN A 80 15.84 13.16 11.09
N PRO A 81 16.58 12.43 11.94
CA PRO A 81 16.67 10.97 11.84
C PRO A 81 15.30 10.34 12.11
N ILE A 82 14.77 9.61 11.13
CA ILE A 82 13.53 8.85 11.29
C ILE A 82 13.76 7.64 12.16
N SER A 83 12.82 7.36 13.06
CA SER A 83 12.82 6.08 13.78
C SER A 83 12.45 4.92 12.84
N LEU A 84 12.94 3.72 13.15
CA LEU A 84 12.56 2.50 12.44
C LEU A 84 11.03 2.30 12.39
N GLN A 85 10.33 2.67 13.47
CA GLN A 85 8.87 2.57 13.55
C GLN A 85 8.17 3.50 12.57
N GLN A 86 8.61 4.76 12.45
CA GLN A 86 8.06 5.71 11.49
C GLN A 86 8.33 5.27 10.04
N GLN A 87 9.54 4.77 9.78
CA GLN A 87 9.89 4.25 8.45
C GLN A 87 9.01 3.06 8.07
N ARG A 88 8.82 2.13 9.00
CA ARG A 88 7.92 0.99 8.82
C ARG A 88 6.48 1.43 8.58
N GLU A 89 5.98 2.38 9.39
CA GLU A 89 4.62 2.88 9.24
C GLU A 89 4.40 3.47 7.85
N TYR A 90 5.33 4.30 7.37
CA TYR A 90 5.28 4.86 6.03
C TYR A 90 5.19 3.76 4.97
N LEU A 91 6.08 2.76 5.02
CA LEU A 91 6.09 1.63 4.07
C LEU A 91 4.77 0.84 4.11
N LEU A 92 4.24 0.58 5.30
CA LEU A 92 2.99 -0.16 5.48
C LEU A 92 1.81 0.59 4.87
N ARG A 93 1.67 1.88 5.20
CA ARG A 93 0.58 2.73 4.72
C ARG A 93 0.66 2.95 3.21
N TRP A 94 1.87 3.13 2.68
CA TRP A 94 2.11 3.25 1.25
C TRP A 94 1.75 1.97 0.47
N ALA A 95 2.18 0.81 0.98
CA ALA A 95 1.85 -0.47 0.38
C ALA A 95 0.34 -0.77 0.42
N ALA A 96 -0.31 -0.48 1.55
CA ALA A 96 -1.76 -0.62 1.71
C ALA A 96 -2.54 0.29 0.75
N LEU A 97 -2.13 1.55 0.59
CA LEU A 97 -2.73 2.48 -0.36
C LEU A 97 -2.67 1.93 -1.80
N ARG A 98 -1.49 1.45 -2.23
CA ARG A 98 -1.33 0.89 -3.58
C ARG A 98 -2.09 -0.43 -3.77
N ASP A 99 -2.16 -1.29 -2.76
CA ASP A 99 -2.99 -2.50 -2.82
C ASP A 99 -4.48 -2.15 -2.99
N ARG A 100 -4.97 -1.13 -2.28
CA ARG A 100 -6.35 -0.63 -2.43
C ARG A 100 -6.61 -0.07 -3.83
N LEU A 101 -5.66 0.66 -4.41
CA LEU A 101 -5.76 1.13 -5.80
C LEU A 101 -5.79 -0.05 -6.79
N ALA A 102 -4.95 -1.06 -6.59
CA ALA A 102 -4.95 -2.27 -7.41
C ALA A 102 -6.26 -3.06 -7.33
N VAL A 103 -6.92 -3.08 -6.17
CA VAL A 103 -8.26 -3.68 -6.02
C VAL A 103 -9.35 -2.86 -6.71
N ARG A 104 -9.16 -1.54 -6.90
CA ARG A 104 -10.13 -0.70 -7.61
C ARG A 104 -9.89 -0.63 -9.12
N ALA A 105 -8.70 -0.99 -9.58
CA ALA A 105 -8.34 -1.01 -11.00
C ALA A 105 -8.99 -2.16 -11.79
N PHE A 106 -9.85 -2.97 -11.17
CA PHE A 106 -10.67 -3.92 -11.93
C PHE A 106 -11.62 -3.14 -12.85
N GLY A 107 -11.54 -3.39 -14.16
CA GLY A 107 -12.36 -2.72 -15.17
C GLY A 107 -11.76 -1.44 -15.76
N THR A 108 -10.52 -1.08 -15.41
CA THR A 108 -9.77 -0.05 -16.14
C THR A 108 -9.10 -0.64 -17.37
N ASP A 109 -8.57 0.24 -18.23
CA ASP A 109 -7.65 -0.12 -19.31
C ASP A 109 -6.57 -1.10 -18.84
N ASP A 110 -6.25 -2.09 -19.68
CA ASP A 110 -5.40 -3.22 -19.30
C ASP A 110 -3.95 -2.81 -19.01
N ASP A 111 -3.40 -1.83 -19.73
CA ASP A 111 -2.03 -1.36 -19.52
C ASP A 111 -1.92 -0.61 -18.19
N LEU A 112 -2.86 0.30 -17.93
CA LEU A 112 -2.92 1.02 -16.65
C LEU A 112 -3.11 0.06 -15.47
N ARG A 113 -3.97 -0.96 -15.64
CA ARG A 113 -4.21 -1.99 -14.62
C ARG A 113 -2.93 -2.75 -14.29
N LEU A 114 -2.16 -3.15 -15.30
CA LEU A 114 -0.90 -3.86 -15.12
C LEU A 114 0.14 -3.02 -14.36
N GLU A 115 0.26 -1.74 -14.69
CA GLU A 115 1.19 -0.85 -13.98
C GLU A 115 0.77 -0.62 -12.53
N ILE A 116 -0.53 -0.46 -12.24
CA ILE A 116 -1.03 -0.35 -10.86
C ILE A 116 -0.72 -1.63 -10.07
N LEU A 117 -0.94 -2.81 -10.68
CA LEU A 117 -0.62 -4.10 -10.05
C LEU A 117 0.88 -4.25 -9.78
N ARG A 118 1.73 -3.84 -10.72
CA ARG A 118 3.19 -3.86 -10.56
C ARG A 118 3.62 -2.93 -9.42
N ALA A 119 3.09 -1.72 -9.37
CA ALA A 119 3.40 -0.75 -8.32
C ALA A 119 2.96 -1.24 -6.93
N ALA A 120 1.80 -1.90 -6.82
CA ALA A 120 1.32 -2.49 -5.58
C ALA A 120 2.19 -3.66 -5.13
N ASN A 121 2.56 -4.57 -6.04
CA ASN A 121 3.47 -5.68 -5.72
C ASN A 121 4.86 -5.18 -5.29
N GLY A 122 5.39 -4.16 -5.96
CA GLY A 122 6.68 -3.56 -5.61
C GLY A 122 6.67 -2.96 -4.20
N ALA A 123 5.66 -2.17 -3.87
CA ALA A 123 5.53 -1.59 -2.52
C ALA A 123 5.33 -2.67 -1.44
N ALA A 124 4.52 -3.69 -1.73
CA ALA A 124 4.30 -4.81 -0.82
C ALA A 124 5.60 -5.58 -0.55
N LYS A 125 6.40 -5.86 -1.58
CA LYS A 125 7.70 -6.53 -1.42
C LYS A 125 8.69 -5.66 -0.65
N GLN A 126 8.66 -4.34 -0.84
CA GLN A 126 9.52 -3.42 -0.09
C GLN A 126 9.24 -3.47 1.41
N LEU A 127 7.97 -3.43 1.83
CA LEU A 127 7.61 -3.63 3.24
C LEU A 127 8.08 -5.00 3.74
N GLN A 128 7.79 -6.07 2.99
CA GLN A 128 8.19 -7.42 3.38
C GLN A 128 9.71 -7.52 3.60
N VAL A 129 10.53 -7.02 2.67
CA VAL A 129 12.00 -7.02 2.80
C VAL A 129 12.44 -6.17 3.99
N PHE A 130 11.85 -5.00 4.20
CA PHE A 130 12.15 -4.17 5.37
C PHE A 130 11.91 -4.97 6.67
N ASP A 131 10.76 -5.63 6.78
CA ASP A 131 10.41 -6.42 7.96
C ASP A 131 11.28 -7.68 8.11
N GLN A 132 11.79 -8.26 7.02
CA GLN A 132 12.79 -9.33 7.09
C GLN A 132 14.11 -8.84 7.68
N VAL A 133 14.60 -7.67 7.24
CA VAL A 133 15.88 -7.12 7.70
C VAL A 133 15.81 -6.69 9.17
N TRP A 134 14.71 -6.04 9.55
CA TRP A 134 14.58 -5.40 10.86
C TRP A 134 13.71 -6.16 11.86
N GLU A 135 13.14 -7.29 11.46
CA GLU A 135 12.30 -8.17 12.30
C GLU A 135 11.14 -7.44 12.98
N THR A 136 10.50 -6.53 12.24
CA THR A 136 9.45 -5.64 12.79
C THR A 136 8.01 -6.09 12.50
N THR A 137 7.83 -7.31 11.97
CA THR A 137 6.51 -7.89 11.69
C THR A 137 5.65 -7.95 12.94
N THR A 138 4.36 -7.69 12.76
CA THR A 138 3.35 -7.70 13.83
C THR A 138 2.35 -8.84 13.71
N GLY A 139 2.16 -9.37 12.50
CA GLY A 139 1.19 -10.42 12.27
C GLY A 139 1.66 -11.84 12.50
N PRO A 140 0.69 -12.78 12.51
CA PRO A 140 0.91 -14.17 12.94
C PRO A 140 1.89 -14.93 12.04
N ARG A 141 1.92 -14.61 10.75
CA ARG A 141 2.89 -15.17 9.80
C ARG A 141 4.01 -14.17 9.58
N GLY A 142 5.23 -14.58 9.94
CA GLY A 142 6.44 -13.78 9.76
C GLY A 142 6.72 -13.42 8.30
N PRO A 143 7.62 -12.46 8.03
CA PRO A 143 7.82 -11.92 6.69
C PRO A 143 8.61 -12.87 5.78
N ARG A 144 9.11 -13.99 6.33
CA ARG A 144 9.80 -15.09 5.63
C ARG A 144 8.94 -16.33 5.43
N ALA A 145 7.64 -16.27 5.75
CA ALA A 145 6.76 -17.41 5.54
C ALA A 145 6.69 -17.75 4.04
N ALA A 146 6.83 -19.03 3.70
CA ALA A 146 6.93 -19.50 2.31
C ALA A 146 5.67 -19.19 1.50
N GLU A 147 4.54 -19.04 2.16
CA GLU A 147 3.28 -18.67 1.55
C GLU A 147 3.33 -17.28 0.92
N TRP A 148 4.20 -16.39 1.39
CA TRP A 148 4.37 -15.07 0.79
C TRP A 148 5.10 -15.08 -0.56
N ASP A 149 5.73 -16.20 -0.92
CA ASP A 149 6.45 -16.35 -2.19
C ASP A 149 5.53 -16.80 -3.35
N LEU A 150 4.29 -17.22 -3.07
CA LEU A 150 3.32 -17.54 -4.13
C LEU A 150 2.76 -16.26 -4.79
N PRO A 151 2.19 -16.35 -6.01
CA PRO A 151 1.62 -15.19 -6.69
C PRO A 151 0.57 -14.44 -5.84
N GLY A 152 0.84 -13.17 -5.55
CA GLY A 152 -0.02 -12.33 -4.70
C GLY A 152 0.28 -12.39 -3.20
N GLY A 153 1.23 -13.23 -2.77
CA GLY A 153 1.61 -13.43 -1.38
C GLY A 153 2.08 -12.14 -0.68
N SER A 154 2.94 -11.34 -1.32
CA SER A 154 3.37 -10.05 -0.74
C SER A 154 2.21 -9.10 -0.46
N ARG A 155 1.18 -9.07 -1.32
CA ARG A 155 -0.01 -8.23 -1.09
C ARG A 155 -0.89 -8.78 0.04
N ALA A 156 -0.96 -10.10 0.17
CA ALA A 156 -1.61 -10.74 1.31
C ALA A 156 -0.88 -10.45 2.63
N TYR A 157 0.46 -10.43 2.61
CA TYR A 157 1.28 -9.98 3.75
C TYR A 157 0.93 -8.55 4.19
N VAL A 158 0.84 -7.60 3.24
CA VAL A 158 0.44 -6.20 3.55
C VAL A 158 -0.92 -6.15 4.24
N ARG A 159 -1.90 -6.94 3.78
CA ARG A 159 -3.24 -6.97 4.37
C ARG A 159 -3.24 -7.47 5.81
N GLN A 160 -2.43 -8.48 6.12
CA GLN A 160 -2.23 -8.97 7.49
C GLN A 160 -1.70 -7.84 8.38
N GLU A 161 -0.58 -7.24 7.97
CA GLU A 161 0.08 -6.21 8.77
C GLU A 161 -0.80 -4.96 8.93
N TYR A 162 -1.53 -4.56 7.89
CA TYR A 162 -2.39 -3.38 7.94
C TYR A 162 -3.62 -3.60 8.84
N ALA A 163 -4.25 -4.78 8.78
CA ALA A 163 -5.42 -5.10 9.61
C ALA A 163 -5.09 -5.02 11.12
N LEU A 164 -3.89 -5.48 11.49
CA LEU A 164 -3.39 -5.40 12.87
C LEU A 164 -3.05 -3.96 13.25
N HIS A 165 -2.35 -3.23 12.38
CA HIS A 165 -2.07 -1.81 12.59
C HIS A 165 -3.33 -0.99 12.83
N ALA A 166 -4.38 -1.20 12.02
CA ALA A 166 -5.67 -0.52 12.17
C ALA A 166 -6.40 -0.89 13.47
N THR A 167 -6.21 -2.12 13.97
CA THR A 167 -6.77 -2.55 15.26
C THR A 167 -6.03 -1.89 16.42
N THR A 168 -4.69 -1.85 16.39
CA THR A 168 -3.89 -1.17 17.40
C THR A 168 -4.23 0.32 17.50
N ARG A 169 -4.38 1.03 16.37
CA ARG A 169 -4.74 2.45 16.37
C ARG A 169 -6.11 2.75 16.99
N ARG A 170 -7.08 1.86 16.83
CA ARG A 170 -8.42 2.04 17.42
C ARG A 170 -8.43 1.84 18.94
N ASN A 171 -7.45 1.10 19.46
CA ASN A 171 -7.37 0.76 20.89
C ASN A 171 -6.49 1.73 21.69
N THR A 172 -5.79 2.65 21.04
CA THR A 172 -5.03 3.72 21.70
C THR A 172 -5.97 4.92 21.92
N PRO A 173 -6.30 5.28 23.17
CA PRO A 173 -7.22 6.38 23.49
C PRO A 173 -6.66 7.76 23.14
#